data_AF-A0A8S3DW78-F1
#
_entry.id   AF-A0A8S3DW78-F1
#
_cell.length_a   1.000
_cell.length_b   1.000
_cell.length_c   1.000
_cell.angle_alpha   90.00
_cell.angle_beta   90.00
_cell.angle_gamma   90.00
#
_symmetry.space_group_name_H-M   'P 1'
#
loop_
_entity.id
_entity.type
_entity.pdbx_description
1 polymer ?
#
loop_
_entity_poly.entity_id
_entity_poly.type
_entity_poly.pdbx_seq_one_letter_code
_entity_poly.pdbx_strand_id
1 'polypeptide(L)'
;VFPWITICAVINNFYELRADAFKYCYVYRRPFAQPAWNIGSWHCAFDILSSIAIVTNTALIAMQPSVRQYFSSYNDVEYILIFVAAEHVLLAMKLAIDFAIPDVPVEVEIERVKNLYESNQALRSQVRKIYFVSIIFLYNFLE
;
A
#
# COMPACT_ATOMS: atom_id res chain seq x y z
N VAL A 1 17.44 -20.22 -9.98
CA VAL A 1 16.03 -19.87 -9.66
C VAL A 1 15.38 -21.06 -8.97
N PHE A 2 14.71 -20.87 -7.82
CA PHE A 2 14.06 -21.96 -7.05
C PHE A 2 12.54 -21.86 -7.17
N PRO A 3 11.88 -22.74 -7.96
CA PRO A 3 10.46 -22.59 -8.31
C PRO A 3 9.49 -22.86 -7.15
N TRP A 4 9.93 -23.58 -6.11
CA TRP A 4 9.08 -23.93 -4.95
C TRP A 4 9.10 -22.89 -3.83
N ILE A 5 9.86 -21.81 -4.00
CA ILE A 5 10.00 -20.78 -2.97
C ILE A 5 8.65 -20.20 -2.56
N THR A 6 7.75 -19.96 -3.53
CA THR A 6 6.43 -19.39 -3.27
C THR A 6 5.55 -20.35 -2.47
N ILE A 7 5.58 -21.65 -2.78
CA ILE A 7 4.82 -22.66 -2.04
C ILE A 7 5.33 -22.77 -0.60
N CYS A 8 6.66 -22.83 -0.43
CA CYS A 8 7.29 -22.83 0.89
C CYS A 8 6.94 -21.56 1.69
N ALA A 9 6.93 -20.39 1.05
CA ALA A 9 6.56 -19.14 1.70
C ALA A 9 5.09 -19.11 2.16
N VAL A 10 4.15 -19.62 1.35
CA VAL A 10 2.74 -19.72 1.74
C VAL A 10 2.56 -20.66 2.94
N ILE A 11 3.20 -21.83 2.91
CA ILE A 11 3.16 -22.78 4.01
C ILE A 11 3.76 -22.14 5.27
N ASN A 12 4.91 -21.46 5.14
CA ASN A 12 5.54 -20.74 6.24
C ASN A 12 4.60 -19.68 6.84
N ASN A 13 3.96 -18.86 6.01
CA ASN A 13 3.04 -17.82 6.49
C ASN A 13 1.81 -18.39 7.19
N PHE A 14 1.32 -19.56 6.80
CA PHE A 14 0.23 -20.25 7.50
C PHE A 14 0.63 -20.65 8.92
N TYR A 15 1.84 -21.19 9.09
CA TYR A 15 2.37 -21.51 10.42
C TYR A 15 2.71 -20.25 11.22
N GLU A 16 3.28 -19.22 10.58
CA GLU A 16 3.65 -17.96 11.23
C GLU A 16 2.41 -17.25 11.79
N LEU A 17 1.28 -17.27 11.07
CA LEU A 17 0.03 -16.72 11.59
C LEU A 17 -0.40 -17.35 12.92
N ARG A 18 -0.25 -18.68 13.05
CA ARG A 18 -0.57 -19.40 14.30
C ARG A 18 0.48 -19.13 15.37
N ALA A 19 1.75 -19.09 14.98
CA ALA A 19 2.86 -18.81 15.88
C ALA A 19 2.76 -17.39 16.47
N ASP A 20 2.48 -16.38 15.65
CA ASP A 20 2.31 -14.98 16.08
C ASP A 20 1.09 -14.82 17.00
N ALA A 21 -0.04 -15.46 16.67
CA ALA A 21 -1.20 -15.48 17.56
C ALA A 21 -0.85 -16.11 18.93
N PHE A 22 -0.10 -17.21 18.94
CA PHE A 22 0.37 -17.83 20.17
C PHE A 22 1.30 -16.91 20.96
N LYS A 23 2.25 -16.23 20.29
CA LYS A 23 3.16 -15.27 20.92
C LYS A 23 2.37 -14.15 21.62
N TYR A 24 1.34 -13.59 20.97
CA TYR A 24 0.50 -12.55 21.57
C TYR A 24 -0.37 -13.04 22.74
N CYS A 25 -0.89 -14.26 22.69
CA CYS A 25 -1.81 -14.77 23.70
C CYS A 25 -1.12 -15.36 24.94
N TYR A 26 0.04 -15.98 24.76
CA TYR A 26 0.66 -16.80 25.82
C TYR A 26 2.09 -16.41 26.18
N VAL A 27 2.79 -15.65 25.33
CA VAL A 27 4.22 -15.32 25.54
C VAL A 27 4.41 -13.87 25.97
N TYR A 28 3.78 -12.92 25.26
CA TYR A 28 3.94 -11.49 25.52
C TYR A 28 2.92 -10.96 26.53
N ARG A 29 3.32 -9.90 27.25
CA ARG A 29 2.37 -9.07 27.99
C ARG A 29 1.54 -8.24 27.03
N ARG A 30 0.31 -7.91 27.40
CA ARG A 30 -0.60 -7.11 26.56
C ARG A 30 0.05 -5.77 26.18
N PRO A 31 0.28 -5.49 24.89
CA PRO A 31 0.83 -4.21 24.45
C PRO A 31 -0.23 -3.10 24.57
N PHE A 32 0.24 -1.86 24.72
CA PHE A 32 -0.64 -0.69 24.63
C PHE A 32 -1.07 -0.47 23.19
N ALA A 33 -2.37 -0.28 22.97
CA ALA A 33 -2.91 -0.04 21.64
C ALA A 33 -2.42 1.31 21.11
N GLN A 34 -1.80 1.28 19.93
CA GLN A 34 -1.37 2.48 19.19
C GLN A 34 -2.26 2.62 17.96
N PRO A 35 -2.92 3.77 17.75
CA PRO A 35 -3.69 3.98 16.53
C PRO A 35 -2.74 4.05 15.34
N ALA A 36 -2.99 3.21 14.33
CA ALA A 36 -2.24 3.19 13.07
C ALA A 36 -3.22 3.25 11.91
N TRP A 37 -2.96 4.16 10.95
CA TRP A 37 -3.77 4.31 9.74
C TRP A 37 -3.32 3.37 8.61
N ASN A 38 -2.04 3.00 8.61
CA ASN A 38 -1.41 2.15 7.59
C ASN A 38 -0.23 1.36 8.19
N ILE A 39 0.38 0.51 7.37
CA ILE A 39 1.58 -0.26 7.72
C ILE A 39 2.87 0.59 7.84
N GLY A 40 2.80 1.89 7.54
CA GLY A 40 3.93 2.82 7.58
C GLY A 40 4.96 2.61 6.47
N SER A 41 6.24 2.80 6.81
CA SER A 41 7.38 2.75 5.86
C SER A 41 7.55 1.41 5.14
N TRP A 42 6.92 0.34 5.63
CA TRP A 42 6.93 -0.96 4.99
C TRP A 42 6.35 -0.93 3.57
N HIS A 43 5.38 -0.05 3.29
CA HIS A 43 4.86 0.12 1.94
C HIS A 43 5.96 0.52 0.96
N CYS A 44 6.68 1.60 1.27
CA CYS A 44 7.81 2.07 0.48
C CYS A 44 8.90 1.00 0.33
N ALA A 45 9.15 0.22 1.39
CA ALA A 45 10.11 -0.88 1.33
C ALA A 45 9.69 -1.97 0.32
N PHE A 46 8.41 -2.37 0.30
CA PHE A 46 7.90 -3.34 -0.66
C PHE A 46 7.89 -2.79 -2.09
N ASP A 47 7.63 -1.50 -2.30
CA ASP A 47 7.68 -0.86 -3.62
C ASP A 47 9.09 -0.87 -4.21
N ILE A 48 10.08 -0.54 -3.39
CA ILE A 48 11.50 -0.57 -3.77
C ILE A 48 11.93 -2.01 -4.05
N LEU A 49 11.56 -2.95 -3.17
CA LEU A 49 11.89 -4.36 -3.33
C LEU A 49 11.29 -4.94 -4.62
N SER A 50 10.06 -4.58 -4.96
CA SER A 50 9.39 -4.96 -6.21
C SER A 50 10.13 -4.42 -7.43
N SER A 51 10.59 -3.16 -7.39
CA SER A 51 11.36 -2.55 -8.48
C SER A 51 12.71 -3.24 -8.69
N ILE A 52 13.43 -3.54 -7.60
CA ILE A 52 14.68 -4.32 -7.63
C ILE A 52 14.43 -5.72 -8.18
N ALA A 53 13.31 -6.36 -7.84
CA ALA A 53 12.94 -7.67 -8.35
C ALA A 53 12.77 -7.69 -9.88
N ILE A 54 12.22 -6.63 -10.49
CA ILE A 54 12.11 -6.52 -11.95
C ILE A 54 13.50 -6.48 -12.60
N VAL A 55 14.40 -5.63 -12.09
CA VAL A 55 15.77 -5.47 -12.61
C VAL A 55 16.54 -6.79 -12.49
N THR A 56 16.56 -7.38 -11.29
CA THR A 56 17.30 -8.61 -11.00
C THR A 56 16.78 -9.81 -11.79
N ASN A 57 15.46 -10.00 -11.89
CA ASN A 57 14.92 -11.11 -12.67
C ASN A 57 15.17 -10.95 -14.17
N THR A 58 15.07 -9.73 -14.71
CA THR A 58 15.36 -9.47 -16.13
C THR A 58 16.84 -9.74 -16.43
N ALA A 59 17.74 -9.31 -15.54
CA ALA A 59 19.17 -9.62 -15.65
C ALA A 59 19.47 -11.12 -15.57
N LEU A 60 18.82 -11.86 -14.67
CA LEU A 60 18.98 -13.32 -14.57
C LEU A 60 18.56 -14.04 -15.86
N ILE A 61 17.49 -13.59 -16.52
CA ILE A 61 17.06 -14.14 -17.81
C ILE A 61 18.10 -13.84 -18.89
N ALA A 62 18.61 -12.60 -18.94
CA ALA A 62 19.63 -12.19 -19.91
C ALA A 62 20.95 -12.98 -19.76
N MET A 63 21.29 -13.42 -18.54
CA MET A 63 22.49 -14.21 -18.28
C MET A 63 22.35 -15.69 -18.64
N GLN A 64 21.15 -16.16 -18.96
CA GLN A 64 20.93 -17.60 -19.15
C GLN A 64 21.40 -18.06 -20.54
N PRO A 65 22.31 -19.05 -20.64
CA PRO A 65 22.87 -19.49 -21.93
C PRO A 65 21.82 -20.00 -22.92
N SER A 66 20.77 -20.65 -22.42
CA SER A 66 19.65 -21.12 -23.25
C SER A 66 18.89 -19.97 -23.90
N VAL A 67 18.79 -18.83 -23.22
CA VAL A 67 18.17 -17.62 -23.77
C VAL A 67 19.11 -16.98 -24.79
N ARG A 68 20.42 -16.93 -24.49
CA ARG A 68 21.44 -16.40 -25.41
C ARG A 68 21.47 -17.15 -26.75
N GLN A 69 21.21 -18.46 -26.76
CA GLN A 69 21.17 -19.26 -27.99
C GLN A 69 20.13 -18.77 -29.01
N TYR A 70 18.94 -18.34 -28.55
CA TYR A 70 17.89 -17.80 -29.43
C TYR A 70 18.29 -16.49 -30.10
N PHE A 71 19.18 -15.72 -29.49
CA PHE A 71 19.69 -14.44 -30.00
C PHE A 71 21.14 -14.54 -30.49
N SER A 72 21.58 -15.73 -30.91
CA SER A 72 22.95 -15.99 -31.35
C SER A 72 23.41 -15.16 -32.56
N SER A 73 22.47 -14.60 -33.34
CA SER A 73 22.76 -13.72 -34.47
C SER A 73 23.05 -12.26 -34.09
N TYR A 74 22.76 -11.85 -32.84
CA TYR A 74 22.93 -10.48 -32.38
C TYR A 74 24.27 -10.26 -31.69
N ASN A 75 24.81 -9.04 -31.82
CA ASN A 75 26.00 -8.63 -31.07
C ASN A 75 25.68 -8.47 -29.57
N ASP A 76 26.71 -8.49 -28.71
CA ASP A 76 26.54 -8.35 -27.25
C ASP A 76 25.79 -7.07 -26.85
N VAL A 77 26.10 -5.96 -27.53
CA VAL A 77 25.45 -4.67 -27.27
C VAL A 77 23.96 -4.72 -27.63
N GLU A 78 23.63 -5.25 -28.81
CA GLU A 78 22.24 -5.37 -29.27
C GLU A 78 21.42 -6.28 -28.36
N TYR A 79 22.03 -7.39 -27.92
CA TYR A 79 21.42 -8.33 -26.98
C TYR A 79 21.10 -7.64 -25.65
N ILE A 80 22.05 -6.93 -25.04
CA ILE A 80 21.84 -6.23 -23.77
C ILE A 80 20.78 -5.14 -23.93
N LEU A 81 20.79 -4.38 -25.03
CA LEU A 81 19.80 -3.33 -25.28
C LEU A 81 18.38 -3.86 -25.34
N ILE A 82 18.15 -5.05 -25.91
CA ILE A 82 16.82 -5.70 -25.93
C ILE A 82 16.34 -5.98 -24.50
N PHE A 83 17.20 -6.48 -23.62
CA PHE A 83 16.83 -6.76 -22.23
C PHE A 83 16.61 -5.49 -21.40
N VAL A 84 17.43 -4.46 -21.61
CA VAL A 84 17.23 -3.15 -20.98
C VAL A 84 15.92 -2.53 -21.45
N ALA A 85 15.59 -2.62 -22.74
CA ALA A 85 14.30 -2.14 -23.25
C ALA A 85 13.12 -2.92 -22.65
N ALA A 86 13.22 -4.24 -22.55
CA ALA A 86 12.22 -5.08 -21.90
C ALA A 86 12.04 -4.73 -20.41
N GLU A 87 13.14 -4.48 -19.70
CA GLU A 87 13.12 -4.01 -18.30
C GLU A 87 12.33 -2.69 -18.17
N HIS A 88 12.61 -1.70 -19.01
CA HIS A 88 11.91 -0.41 -18.98
C HIS A 88 10.41 -0.55 -19.28
N VAL A 89 10.02 -1.48 -20.16
CA VAL A 89 8.61 -1.79 -20.42
C VAL A 89 7.94 -2.39 -19.18
N LEU A 90 8.61 -3.31 -18.48
CA LEU A 90 8.09 -3.90 -17.25
C LEU A 90 7.97 -2.87 -16.12
N LEU A 91 8.96 -1.98 -15.97
CA LEU A 91 8.90 -0.88 -15.00
C LEU A 91 7.78 0.10 -15.33
N ALA A 92 7.62 0.47 -16.61
CA ALA A 92 6.52 1.32 -17.05
C ALA A 92 5.15 0.67 -16.80
N MET A 93 5.02 -0.63 -17.02
CA MET A 93 3.81 -1.39 -16.70
C MET A 93 3.51 -1.38 -15.20
N LYS A 94 4.52 -1.59 -14.35
CA LYS A 94 4.38 -1.51 -12.89
C LYS A 94 3.85 -0.13 -12.47
N LEU A 95 4.46 0.94 -12.97
CA LEU A 95 4.02 2.31 -12.70
C LEU A 95 2.60 2.60 -13.24
N ALA A 96 2.26 2.05 -14.40
CA ALA A 96 0.92 2.20 -14.97
C ALA A 96 -0.15 1.51 -14.10
N ILE A 97 0.16 0.33 -13.53
CA ILE A 97 -0.73 -0.38 -12.61
C ILE A 97 -0.89 0.41 -11.31
N ASP A 98 0.22 0.88 -10.72
CA ASP A 98 0.20 1.70 -9.51
C ASP A 98 -0.61 2.99 -9.70
N PHE A 99 -0.59 3.58 -10.90
CA PHE A 99 -1.40 4.76 -11.23
C PHE A 99 -2.87 4.42 -11.52
N ALA A 100 -3.16 3.27 -12.14
CA ALA A 100 -4.50 2.89 -12.54
C ALA A 100 -5.37 2.43 -11.37
N ILE A 101 -4.77 1.85 -10.32
CA ILE A 101 -5.49 1.34 -9.17
C ILE A 101 -5.50 2.41 -8.07
N PRO A 102 -6.67 2.95 -7.70
CA PRO A 102 -6.75 3.90 -6.59
C PRO A 102 -6.52 3.20 -5.25
N ASP A 103 -5.73 3.82 -4.36
CA ASP A 103 -5.40 3.28 -3.02
C ASP A 103 -6.63 3.11 -2.11
N VAL A 104 -7.68 3.89 -2.35
CA VAL A 104 -8.91 3.90 -1.55
C VAL A 104 -10.10 3.53 -2.44
N PRO A 105 -10.88 2.50 -2.07
CA PRO A 105 -12.08 2.13 -2.82
C PRO A 105 -13.20 3.17 -2.65
N VAL A 106 -14.08 3.27 -3.64
CA VAL A 106 -15.10 4.32 -3.74
C VAL A 106 -16.08 4.29 -2.57
N GLU A 107 -16.42 3.09 -2.08
CA GLU A 107 -17.36 2.89 -0.98
C GLU A 107 -16.86 3.57 0.31
N VAL A 108 -15.57 3.46 0.58
CA VAL A 108 -14.93 4.07 1.76
C VAL A 108 -14.92 5.60 1.64
N GLU A 109 -14.76 6.13 0.43
CA GLU A 109 -14.81 7.58 0.20
C GLU A 109 -16.22 8.14 0.41
N ILE A 110 -17.26 7.43 -0.05
CA ILE A 110 -18.66 7.81 0.18
C ILE A 110 -18.97 7.84 1.69
N GLU A 111 -18.52 6.82 2.43
CA GLU A 111 -18.68 6.78 3.89
C GLU A 111 -17.92 7.91 4.59
N ARG A 112 -16.69 8.22 4.16
CA ARG A 112 -15.92 9.36 4.69
C ARG A 112 -16.66 10.67 4.48
N VAL A 113 -17.14 10.93 3.27
CA VAL A 113 -17.90 12.15 2.95
C VAL A 113 -19.19 12.24 3.77
N LYS A 114 -19.91 11.12 3.94
CA LYS A 114 -21.10 11.05 4.79
C LYS A 114 -20.79 11.40 6.25
N ASN A 115 -19.76 10.77 6.83
CA ASN A 115 -19.34 11.03 8.20
C ASN A 115 -18.92 12.50 8.41
N LEU A 116 -18.20 13.09 7.44
CA LEU A 116 -17.82 14.50 7.46
C LEU A 116 -19.04 15.42 7.37
N TYR A 117 -20.03 15.08 6.57
CA TYR A 117 -21.27 15.84 6.46
C TYR A 117 -22.05 15.85 7.78
N GLU A 118 -22.23 14.68 8.40
CA GLU A 118 -22.92 14.55 9.69
C GLU A 118 -22.20 15.33 10.81
N SER A 119 -20.85 15.26 10.85
CA SER A 119 -20.03 16.03 11.79
C SER A 119 -20.22 17.55 11.62
N ASN A 120 -20.22 18.04 10.37
CA ASN A 120 -20.44 19.46 10.07
C ASN A 120 -21.85 19.93 10.43
N GLN A 121 -22.88 19.10 10.23
CA GLN A 121 -24.24 19.42 10.65
C GLN A 121 -24.35 19.53 12.17
N ALA A 122 -23.74 18.60 12.90
CA ALA A 122 -23.70 18.63 14.36
C ALA A 122 -23.06 19.93 14.85
N LEU A 123 -21.92 20.33 14.28
CA LEU A 123 -21.25 21.59 14.60
C LEU A 123 -22.14 22.81 14.34
N ARG A 124 -22.79 22.89 13.17
CA ARG A 124 -23.72 23.99 12.85
C ARG A 124 -24.88 24.08 13.82
N SER A 125 -25.41 22.95 14.27
CA SER A 125 -26.49 22.92 15.25
C SER A 125 -26.04 23.47 16.61
N GLN A 126 -24.82 23.14 17.04
CA GLN A 126 -24.22 23.65 18.28
C GLN A 126 -23.99 25.16 18.20
N VAL A 127 -23.37 25.63 17.10
CA VAL A 127 -23.14 27.06 16.86
C VAL A 127 -24.44 27.84 16.88
N ARG A 128 -25.50 27.34 16.23
CA ARG A 128 -26.82 28.00 16.22
C ARG A 128 -27.44 28.09 17.61
N LYS A 129 -27.31 27.03 18.42
CA LYS A 129 -27.76 27.05 19.83
C LYS A 129 -26.99 28.09 20.65
N ILE A 130 -25.66 28.19 20.46
CA ILE A 130 -24.83 29.18 21.15
C ILE A 130 -25.28 30.60 20.81
N TYR A 131 -25.40 30.94 19.52
CA TYR A 131 -25.87 32.26 19.10
C TYR A 131 -27.25 32.60 19.69
N PHE A 132 -28.16 31.63 19.71
CA PHE A 132 -29.49 31.82 20.29
C PHE A 132 -29.44 32.14 21.79
N VAL A 133 -28.63 31.40 22.56
CA VAL A 133 -28.44 31.67 24.00
C VAL A 133 -27.76 33.02 24.23
N SER A 134 -26.74 33.36 23.43
CA SER A 134 -26.05 34.66 23.53
C SER A 134 -26.99 35.83 23.26
N ILE A 135 -27.89 35.71 22.27
CA ILE A 135 -28.90 36.75 21.99
C ILE A 135 -29.87 36.90 23.16
N ILE A 136 -30.36 35.78 23.73
CA ILE A 136 -31.24 35.82 24.91
C ILE A 136 -30.55 36.47 26.10
N PHE A 137 -29.27 36.15 26.33
CA PHE A 137 -28.50 36.73 27.43
C PHE A 137 -28.30 38.25 27.24
N LEU A 138 -27.94 38.69 26.03
CA LEU A 138 -27.82 40.11 25.70
C LEU A 138 -29.15 40.85 25.87
N TYR A 139 -30.27 40.22 25.48
CA TYR A 139 -31.60 40.80 25.66
C TYR A 139 -31.96 40.97 27.14
N ASN A 140 -31.77 39.93 27.97
CA ASN A 140 -32.01 40.00 29.42
C ASN A 140 -31.06 40.95 30.16
N PHE A 141 -29.88 41.26 29.60
CA PHE A 141 -28.94 42.23 30.19
C PHE A 141 -29.29 43.69 29.84
N LEU A 142 -30.06 43.91 28.76
CA LEU A 142 -30.47 45.23 28.29
C LEU A 142 -31.80 45.73 28.88
N GLU A 143 -32.62 44.84 29.47
CA GLU A 143 -33.80 45.17 30.31
C GLU A 143 -33.41 45.37 31.78
#